data_AF-A0A831YCE7-F1
#
_entry.id   AF-A0A831YCE7-F1
#
_cell.length_a   1.000
_cell.length_b   1.000
_cell.length_c   1.000
_cell.angle_alpha   90.00
_cell.angle_beta   90.00
_cell.angle_gamma   90.00
#
_symmetry.space_group_name_H-M   'P 1'
#
loop_
_entity.id
_entity.type
_entity.pdbx_description
1 polymer ?
#
loop_
_entity_poly.entity_id
_entity_poly.type
_entity_poly.pdbx_seq_one_letter_code
_entity_poly.pdbx_strand_id
1 'polypeptide(L)'
;MESVRRAVAVELEHPPPELYAVEEPYRKIVEEVAAYVAERGTLEKEKYNELYRRFRESYHLPAQLIQQAMNQGVETGKSFLALKRNGRIHKPRPEVRRVSIRFAKDSWS
;
A
#
# COMPACT_ATOMS: atom_id res chain seq x y z
N MET A 1 20.75 -26.96 4.79
CA MET A 1 19.62 -26.91 5.72
C MET A 1 18.63 -25.88 5.15
N GLU A 2 17.55 -26.33 4.51
CA GLU A 2 16.56 -25.43 3.92
C GLU A 2 15.80 -24.70 5.04
N SER A 3 15.75 -23.37 4.98
CA SER A 3 14.99 -22.58 5.94
C SER A 3 13.49 -22.75 5.67
N VAL A 4 12.77 -23.35 6.61
CA VAL A 4 11.31 -23.45 6.53
C VAL A 4 10.71 -22.05 6.72
N ARG A 5 10.05 -21.52 5.69
CA ARG A 5 9.31 -20.26 5.78
C ARG A 5 7.86 -20.57 6.10
N ARG A 6 7.41 -20.18 7.29
CA ARG A 6 6.01 -20.31 7.72
C ARG A 6 5.37 -18.92 7.70
N ALA A 7 4.25 -18.78 7.00
CA ALA A 7 3.42 -17.58 7.02
C ALA A 7 2.15 -17.89 7.83
N VAL A 8 1.82 -17.03 8.80
CA VAL A 8 0.61 -17.13 9.62
C VAL A 8 -0.15 -15.82 9.46
N ALA A 9 -1.41 -15.90 9.03
CA ALA A 9 -2.33 -14.78 9.03
C ALA A 9 -3.23 -14.90 10.26
N VAL A 10 -3.38 -13.81 11.01
CA VAL A 10 -4.23 -13.73 12.20
C VAL A 10 -5.26 -12.63 11.95
N GLU A 11 -6.53 -12.96 12.09
CA GLU A 11 -7.62 -11.98 12.13
C GLU A 11 -7.86 -11.60 13.59
N LEU A 12 -7.86 -10.30 13.88
CA LEU A 12 -8.14 -9.78 15.23
C LEU A 12 -9.54 -9.17 15.21
N GLU A 13 -10.47 -9.74 15.98
CA GLU A 13 -11.83 -9.18 16.12
C GLU A 13 -11.80 -7.79 16.79
N HIS A 14 -10.83 -7.57 17.69
CA HIS A 14 -10.59 -6.30 18.38
C HIS A 14 -9.11 -5.91 18.31
N PRO A 15 -8.66 -5.31 17.19
CA PRO A 15 -7.27 -4.87 17.06
C PRO A 15 -6.94 -3.79 18.11
N PRO A 16 -5.71 -3.75 18.64
CA PRO A 16 -5.24 -2.62 19.41
C PRO A 16 -5.41 -1.30 18.62
N PRO A 17 -5.80 -0.19 19.27
CA PRO A 17 -5.96 1.11 18.62
C PRO A 17 -4.75 1.55 17.77
N GLU A 18 -3.55 1.11 18.15
CA GLU A 18 -2.30 1.39 17.45
C GLU A 18 -2.25 0.77 16.04
N LEU A 19 -2.90 -0.39 15.83
CA LEU A 19 -3.00 -1.00 14.50
C LEU A 19 -3.94 -0.20 13.59
N TYR A 20 -5.06 0.29 14.14
CA TYR A 20 -5.96 1.19 13.41
C TYR A 20 -5.27 2.50 13.03
N ALA A 21 -4.42 3.03 13.92
CA ALA A 21 -3.64 4.24 13.65
C ALA A 21 -2.65 4.06 12.48
N VAL A 22 -2.18 2.85 12.21
CA VAL A 22 -1.30 2.53 11.08
C VAL A 22 -2.10 2.23 9.81
N GLU A 23 -3.22 1.52 9.93
CA GLU A 23 -4.01 1.04 8.80
C GLU A 23 -4.54 2.19 7.93
N GLU A 24 -5.13 3.23 8.54
CA GLU A 24 -5.72 4.33 7.78
C GLU A 24 -4.69 5.12 6.95
N PRO A 25 -3.58 5.62 7.52
CA PRO A 25 -2.50 6.23 6.75
C PRO A 25 -1.96 5.32 5.65
N TYR A 26 -1.75 4.04 5.97
CA TYR A 26 -1.25 3.07 5.00
C TYR A 26 -2.20 2.92 3.81
N ARG A 27 -3.50 2.73 4.07
CA ARG A 27 -4.55 2.63 3.06
C ARG A 27 -4.62 3.86 2.18
N LYS A 28 -4.57 5.06 2.77
CA LYS A 28 -4.57 6.33 2.01
C LYS A 28 -3.38 6.43 1.06
N ILE A 29 -2.19 6.01 1.49
CA ILE A 29 -1.00 5.99 0.63
C ILE A 29 -1.20 4.99 -0.54
N VAL A 30 -1.66 3.76 -0.27
CA VAL A 30 -1.91 2.76 -1.32
C VAL A 30 -2.92 3.30 -2.34
N GLU A 31 -4.03 3.87 -1.87
CA GLU A 31 -5.10 4.38 -2.72
C GLU A 31 -4.65 5.55 -3.59
N GLU A 32 -3.93 6.51 -3.01
CA GLU A 32 -3.46 7.67 -3.77
C GLU A 32 -2.43 7.29 -4.83
N VAL A 33 -1.48 6.41 -4.49
CA VAL A 33 -0.49 5.91 -5.46
C VAL A 33 -1.15 5.06 -6.55
N ALA A 34 -2.11 4.21 -6.17
CA ALA A 34 -2.87 3.42 -7.14
C ALA A 34 -3.67 4.30 -8.10
N ALA A 35 -4.31 5.36 -7.59
CA ALA A 35 -5.03 6.33 -8.41
C ALA A 35 -4.10 7.04 -9.39
N TYR A 36 -2.93 7.50 -8.92
CA TYR A 36 -1.92 8.11 -9.79
C TYR A 36 -1.52 7.18 -10.94
N VAL A 37 -1.16 5.94 -10.62
CA VAL A 37 -0.78 4.94 -11.63
C VAL A 37 -1.93 4.61 -12.56
N ALA A 38 -3.16 4.52 -12.06
CA ALA A 38 -4.34 4.28 -12.88
C ALA A 38 -4.64 5.43 -13.86
N GLU A 39 -4.25 6.66 -13.53
CA GLU A 39 -4.41 7.84 -14.39
C GLU A 39 -3.26 8.00 -15.39
N ARG A 40 -2.02 7.75 -14.98
CA ARG A 40 -0.80 8.01 -15.78
C ARG A 40 -0.20 6.77 -16.45
N GLY A 41 -0.60 5.57 -16.04
CA GLY A 41 -0.08 4.30 -16.54
C GLY A 41 1.19 3.81 -15.82
N THR A 42 1.94 4.70 -15.17
CA THR A 42 3.20 4.39 -14.48
C THR A 42 3.41 5.34 -13.29
N LEU A 43 4.44 5.06 -12.48
CA LEU A 43 4.95 5.97 -11.46
C LEU A 43 6.44 6.24 -11.72
N GLU A 44 6.73 7.46 -12.13
CA GLU A 44 8.06 7.96 -12.46
C GLU A 44 8.88 8.17 -11.19
N LYS A 45 10.22 8.07 -11.30
CA LYS A 45 11.12 8.13 -10.15
C LYS A 45 11.06 9.48 -9.42
N GLU A 46 10.97 10.57 -10.17
CA GLU A 46 10.86 11.93 -9.64
C GLU A 46 9.57 12.05 -8.82
N LYS A 47 8.45 11.57 -9.37
CA LYS A 47 7.16 11.58 -8.68
C LYS A 47 7.13 10.65 -7.48
N TYR A 48 7.77 9.48 -7.57
CA TYR A 48 7.94 8.58 -6.43
C TYR A 48 8.64 9.31 -5.27
N ASN A 49 9.76 9.98 -5.53
CA ASN A 49 10.50 10.70 -4.50
C ASN A 49 9.70 11.87 -3.91
N GLU A 50 8.96 12.60 -4.74
CA GLU A 50 8.06 13.68 -4.30
C GLU A 50 6.98 13.14 -3.35
N LEU A 51 6.26 12.09 -3.77
CA LEU A 51 5.23 11.43 -2.97
C LEU A 51 5.81 10.87 -1.67
N TYR A 52 6.97 10.21 -1.74
CA TYR A 52 7.64 9.66 -0.58
C TYR A 52 7.97 10.74 0.46
N ARG A 53 8.55 11.87 0.04
CA ARG A 53 8.84 13.00 0.93
C ARG A 53 7.56 13.56 1.57
N ARG A 54 6.54 13.81 0.75
CA ARG A 54 5.25 14.31 1.24
C ARG A 54 4.62 13.36 2.26
N PHE A 55 4.66 12.05 2.02
CA PHE A 55 4.11 11.07 2.96
C PHE A 55 4.92 10.95 4.25
N ARG A 56 6.25 11.10 4.17
CA ARG A 56 7.12 11.15 5.36
C ARG A 56 6.83 12.35 6.26
N GLU A 57 6.38 13.46 5.68
CA GLU A 57 5.99 14.67 6.40
C GLU A 57 4.54 14.60 6.91
N SER A 58 3.63 13.98 6.14
CA SER A 58 2.19 13.98 6.43
C SER A 58 1.76 12.91 7.44
N TYR A 59 2.50 11.81 7.55
CA TYR A 59 2.07 10.65 8.34
C TYR A 59 3.14 10.25 9.36
N HIS A 60 2.72 9.98 10.59
CA HIS A 60 3.55 9.38 11.62
C HIS A 60 3.68 7.86 11.38
N LEU A 61 4.23 7.49 10.22
CA LEU A 61 4.50 6.11 9.83
C LEU A 61 6.01 5.87 9.72
N PRO A 62 6.49 4.68 10.15
CA PRO A 62 7.83 4.22 9.83
C PRO A 62 8.11 4.29 8.32
N ALA A 63 9.32 4.72 7.95
CA ALA A 63 9.72 4.88 6.55
C ALA A 63 9.52 3.60 5.72
N GLN A 64 9.77 2.44 6.34
CA GLN A 64 9.56 1.13 5.74
C GLN A 64 8.09 0.90 5.33
N LEU A 65 7.13 1.28 6.18
CA LEU A 65 5.70 1.10 5.88
C LEU A 65 5.25 2.04 4.78
N ILE A 66 5.77 3.27 4.72
CA ILE A 66 5.48 4.20 3.62
C ILE A 66 5.99 3.62 2.29
N GLN A 67 7.24 3.15 2.22
CA GLN A 67 7.76 2.53 1.00
C GLN A 67 6.95 1.29 0.61
N GLN A 68 6.57 0.46 1.59
CA GLN A 68 5.73 -0.70 1.34
C GLN A 68 4.37 -0.32 0.78
N ALA A 69 3.70 0.69 1.35
CA ALA A 69 2.42 1.19 0.88
C ALA A 69 2.51 1.74 -0.54
N MET A 70 3.58 2.50 -0.85
CA MET A 70 3.82 3.00 -2.20
C MET A 70 3.99 1.86 -3.20
N ASN A 71 4.81 0.86 -2.89
CA ASN A 71 5.01 -0.30 -3.77
C ASN A 71 3.70 -1.08 -3.98
N GLN A 72 2.91 -1.29 -2.92
CA GLN A 72 1.61 -1.93 -3.03
C GLN A 72 0.63 -1.08 -3.87
N GLY A 73 0.65 0.24 -3.73
CA GLY A 73 -0.15 1.17 -4.54
C GLY A 73 0.18 1.07 -6.02
N VAL A 74 1.47 1.00 -6.37
CA VAL A 74 1.91 0.81 -7.76
C VAL A 74 1.36 -0.47 -8.36
N GLU A 75 1.51 -1.60 -7.66
CA GLU A 75 1.00 -2.89 -8.15
C GLU A 75 -0.54 -2.91 -8.22
N THR A 76 -1.22 -2.25 -7.29
CA THR A 76 -2.68 -2.10 -7.30
C THR A 76 -3.14 -1.29 -8.52
N GLY A 77 -2.48 -0.17 -8.82
CA GLY A 77 -2.78 0.65 -9.99
C GLY A 77 -2.56 -0.09 -11.32
N LYS A 78 -1.47 -0.87 -11.43
CA LYS A 78 -1.21 -1.73 -12.59
C LYS A 78 -2.28 -2.80 -12.76
N SER A 79 -2.67 -3.46 -11.67
CA SER A 79 -3.73 -4.47 -11.68
C SER A 79 -5.07 -3.88 -12.10
N PHE A 80 -5.42 -2.70 -11.57
CA PHE A 80 -6.61 -1.97 -11.97
C PHE A 80 -6.63 -1.66 -13.47
N LEU A 81 -5.52 -1.16 -14.02
CA LEU A 81 -5.39 -0.90 -15.46
C LEU A 81 -5.53 -2.16 -16.31
N ALA A 82 -4.91 -3.27 -15.89
CA ALA A 82 -5.04 -4.55 -16.58
C ALA A 82 -6.51 -5.03 -16.61
N LEU A 83 -7.21 -4.93 -15.48
CA LEU A 83 -8.63 -5.30 -15.39
C LEU A 83 -9.54 -4.36 -16.20
N LYS A 84 -9.23 -3.06 -16.23
CA LYS A 84 -9.95 -2.06 -17.04
C LYS A 84 -9.78 -2.32 -18.54
N ARG A 85 -8.56 -2.63 -18.99
CA ARG A 85 -8.28 -3.02 -20.39
C ARG A 85 -9.03 -4.27 -20.80
N ASN A 86 -9.24 -5.20 -19.87
CA ASN A 86 -10.01 -6.43 -20.09
C ASN A 86 -11.54 -6.23 -19.99
N GLY A 87 -12.03 -5.00 -19.83
CA GLY A 87 -13.46 -4.69 -19.69
C GLY A 87 -14.10 -5.19 -18.38
N ARG A 88 -13.29 -5.66 -17.42
CA ARG A 88 -13.78 -6.24 -16.16
C ARG A 88 -14.12 -5.17 -15.11
N ILE A 89 -13.64 -3.95 -15.29
CA ILE A 89 -13.87 -2.82 -14.39
C ILE A 89 -14.33 -1.61 -15.20
N HIS A 90 -15.46 -1.02 -14.76
CA HIS A 90 -16.04 0.20 -15.35
C HIS A 90 -15.82 1.44 -14.47
N LYS A 91 -15.20 1.26 -13.30
CA LYS A 91 -14.93 2.36 -12.38
C LYS A 91 -13.90 3.33 -12.96
N PRO A 92 -14.01 4.64 -12.67
CA PRO A 92 -13.04 5.62 -13.14
C PRO A 92 -11.68 5.47 -12.44
N ARG A 93 -11.68 5.10 -11.14
CA ARG A 93 -10.50 5.02 -10.27
C ARG A 93 -10.50 3.75 -9.41
N PRO A 94 -9.32 3.27 -8.97
CA PRO A 94 -9.22 2.21 -7.97
C PRO A 94 -9.73 2.69 -6.60
N GLU A 95 -10.43 1.81 -5.88
CA GLU A 95 -10.85 2.01 -4.49
C GLU A 95 -10.22 0.91 -3.64
N VAL A 96 -9.44 1.28 -2.63
CA VAL A 96 -8.70 0.31 -1.81
C VAL A 96 -9.47 0.04 -0.53
N ARG A 97 -10.21 -1.07 -0.49
CA ARG A 97 -11.01 -1.45 0.70
C ARG A 97 -10.21 -2.18 1.78
N ARG A 98 -9.22 -2.96 1.37
CA ARG A 98 -8.39 -3.80 2.25
C ARG A 98 -6.94 -3.64 1.86
N VAL A 99 -6.05 -3.64 2.86
CA VAL A 99 -4.60 -3.57 2.67
C VAL A 99 -3.92 -4.73 3.39
N SER A 100 -2.80 -5.18 2.84
CA SER A 100 -1.99 -6.24 3.42
C SER A 100 -0.69 -5.63 3.95
N ILE A 101 -0.67 -5.34 5.25
CA ILE A 101 0.50 -4.71 5.88
C ILE A 101 1.41 -5.82 6.39
N ARG A 102 2.64 -5.85 5.89
CA ARG A 102 3.71 -6.67 6.45
C ARG A 102 4.53 -5.85 7.43
N PHE A 103 4.67 -6.36 8.65
CA PHE A 103 5.59 -5.84 9.65
C PHE A 103 6.81 -6.74 9.68
N ALA A 104 8.02 -6.16 9.62
CA ALA A 104 9.22 -6.92 9.93
C ALA A 104 9.34 -7.11 11.44
N LYS A 105 10.06 -8.14 11.87
CA LYS A 105 10.28 -8.45 13.29
C LYS A 105 10.81 -7.24 14.07
N ASP A 106 11.65 -6.43 13.43
CA ASP A 106 12.28 -5.24 14.02
C ASP A 106 11.56 -3.94 13.64
N SER A 107 10.33 -4.00 13.12
CA SER A 107 9.55 -2.81 12.75
C SER A 107 8.96 -2.07 13.96
N TRP A 108 9.11 -2.64 15.17
CA TRP A 108 8.75 -2.02 16.45
C TRP A 108 9.90 -2.29 17.44
N SER A 109 10.51 -1.23 17.96
CA SER A 109 11.48 -1.25 19.07
C SER A 109 11.20 -0.06 19.98
#